data_AF-A0A357ZB93-F1
#
_entry.id   AF-A0A357ZB93-F1
#
_cell.length_a   1.000
_cell.length_b   1.000
_cell.length_c   1.000
_cell.angle_alpha   90.00
_cell.angle_beta   90.00
_cell.angle_gamma   90.00
#
_symmetry.space_group_name_H-M   'P 1'
#
loop_
_entity.id
_entity.type
_entity.pdbx_description
1 polymer ?
#
loop_
_entity_poly.entity_id
_entity_poly.type
_entity_poly.pdbx_seq_one_letter_code
_entity_poly.pdbx_strand_id
1 'polypeptide(L)' 'SPSSMKYLMKSNGFILANLKPMWFDSFYVSLLSEKYKKTGLLGIARAFLIGGVSNLLALNSNGKASSIIYEIKKVKED' A
#
# COMPACT_ATOMS: atom_id res chain seq x y z
N SER A 1 1.96 8.31 8.62
CA SER A 1 2.98 7.59 7.83
C SER A 1 3.36 6.29 8.56
N PRO A 2 4.08 5.34 7.93
CA PRO A 2 4.55 4.13 8.63
C PRO A 2 5.32 4.42 9.91
N SER A 3 6.09 5.52 9.94
CA SER A 3 6.81 5.99 11.13
C SER A 3 5.87 6.39 12.26
N SER A 4 4.79 7.13 11.97
CA SER A 4 3.77 7.48 12.97
C SER A 4 3.07 6.24 13.54
N MET A 5 2.76 5.26 12.67
CA MET A 5 2.15 4.00 13.11
C MET A 5 3.08 3.22 14.03
N LYS A 6 4.38 3.13 13.68
CA LYS A 6 5.39 2.50 14.54
C LYS A 6 5.47 3.13 15.93
N TYR A 7 5.44 4.47 15.99
CA TYR A 7 5.44 5.20 17.27
C TYR A 7 4.20 4.87 18.10
N LEU A 8 3.01 4.99 17.50
CA LEU A 8 1.73 4.71 18.17
C LEU A 8 1.67 3.28 18.74
N MET A 9 2.09 2.29 17.96
CA MET A 9 2.10 0.89 18.41
C MET A 9 3.04 0.68 19.60
N LYS A 10 4.25 1.25 19.53
CA LYS A 10 5.24 1.15 20.61
C LYS A 10 4.72 1.76 21.92
N SER A 11 4.07 2.93 21.85
CA SER A 11 3.49 3.58 23.03
C SER A 11 2.37 2.78 23.70
N ASN A 12 1.77 1.81 23.00
CA ASN A 12 0.67 0.98 23.50
C ASN A 12 1.11 -0.47 23.81
N GLY A 13 2.41 -0.76 23.91
CA GLY A 13 2.90 -2.12 24.21
C GLY A 13 2.80 -3.10 23.04
N PHE A 14 2.78 -2.59 21.81
CA PHE A 14 2.79 -3.39 20.58
C PHE A 14 4.06 -3.15 19.75
N ILE A 15 4.42 -4.12 18.93
CA ILE A 15 5.47 -3.99 17.91
C ILE A 15 4.88 -4.12 16.52
N LEU A 16 5.45 -3.35 15.60
CA LEU A 16 5.23 -3.51 14.17
C LEU A 16 6.11 -4.66 13.67
N ALA A 17 5.51 -5.83 13.48
CA ALA A 17 6.22 -7.05 13.10
C ALA A 17 6.55 -7.08 11.61
N ASN A 18 5.66 -6.55 10.77
CA ASN A 18 5.85 -6.57 9.32
C ASN A 18 5.08 -5.45 8.62
N LEU A 19 5.58 -5.09 7.44
CA LEU A 19 4.95 -4.15 6.52
C LEU A 19 4.83 -4.83 5.17
N LYS A 20 3.60 -5.04 4.70
CA LYS A 20 3.37 -5.71 3.41
C LYS A 20 2.68 -4.74 2.45
N PRO A 21 3.26 -4.43 1.29
CA PRO A 21 2.59 -3.61 0.29
C PRO A 21 1.38 -4.36 -0.31
N MET A 22 0.31 -3.63 -0.61
CA MET A 22 -0.86 -4.18 -1.31
C MET A 22 -0.70 -3.99 -2.82
N TRP A 23 -0.06 -4.96 -3.48
CA TRP A 23 0.23 -4.90 -4.91
C TRP A 23 -1.00 -4.69 -5.80
N PHE A 24 -2.15 -5.26 -5.45
CA PHE A 24 -3.36 -5.17 -6.27
C PHE A 24 -4.17 -3.90 -6.06
N ASP A 25 -3.95 -3.20 -4.95
CA ASP A 25 -4.70 -2.00 -4.60
C ASP A 25 -4.43 -0.84 -5.56
N SER A 26 -3.17 -0.68 -6.00
CA SER A 26 -2.77 0.34 -6.98
C SER A 26 -3.51 0.19 -8.31
N PHE A 27 -3.70 -1.05 -8.77
CA PHE A 27 -4.49 -1.35 -9.97
C PHE A 27 -5.98 -1.06 -9.76
N TYR A 28 -6.53 -1.47 -8.61
CA TYR A 28 -7.96 -1.27 -8.30
C TYR A 28 -8.32 0.22 -8.24
N VAL A 29 -7.55 1.04 -7.51
CA VAL A 29 -7.79 2.49 -7.41
C VAL A 29 -7.61 3.18 -8.77
N SER A 30 -6.64 2.73 -9.58
CA SER A 30 -6.43 3.25 -10.93
C SER A 30 -7.61 2.93 -11.85
N LEU A 31 -8.11 1.69 -11.84
CA LEU A 31 -9.30 1.28 -12.60
C LEU A 31 -10.54 2.05 -12.16
N LEU A 32 -10.72 2.24 -10.85
CA LEU A 32 -11.83 3.01 -10.31
C LEU A 32 -11.77 4.48 -10.77
N SER A 33 -10.57 5.09 -10.73
CA SER A 33 -10.35 6.46 -11.20
C SER A 33 -10.64 6.61 -12.70
N GLU A 34 -10.18 5.67 -13.52
CA GLU A 34 -10.43 5.67 -14.97
C GLU A 34 -11.92 5.43 -15.29
N LYS A 35 -12.60 4.57 -14.52
CA LYS A 35 -14.06 4.39 -14.59
C LYS A 35 -14.81 5.70 -14.34
N TYR A 36 -14.42 6.47 -13.31
CA TYR A 36 -15.03 7.78 -13.04
C TYR A 36 -14.70 8.82 -14.11
N LYS A 37 -13.50 8.78 -14.69
CA LYS A 37 -13.09 9.67 -15.79
C LYS A 37 -13.71 9.32 -17.14
N LYS A 38 -14.51 8.25 -17.24
CA LYS A 38 -15.17 7.77 -18.46
C LYS A 38 -14.22 7.55 -19.65
N THR A 39 -12.98 7.15 -19.38
CA THR A 39 -11.93 6.97 -20.40
C THR A 39 -12.04 5.65 -21.18
N GLY A 40 -12.98 4.77 -20.83
CA GLY A 40 -13.25 3.51 -21.54
C GLY A 40 -12.07 2.53 -21.53
N LEU A 41 -11.96 1.70 -22.57
CA LEU A 41 -10.95 0.63 -22.68
C LEU A 41 -9.49 1.13 -22.68
N LEU A 42 -9.24 2.35 -23.17
CA LEU A 42 -7.93 2.99 -23.15
C LEU A 42 -7.47 3.34 -21.72
N GLY A 43 -8.42 3.70 -20.84
CA GLY A 43 -8.15 3.94 -19.42
C GLY A 43 -7.71 2.67 -18.68
N ILE A 44 -8.26 1.51 -19.05
CA ILE A 44 -7.90 0.21 -18.45
C ILE A 44 -6.46 -0.16 -18.77
N ALA A 45 -6.04 -0.05 -20.04
CA ALA A 45 -4.66 -0.31 -20.43
C ALA A 45 -3.67 0.65 -19.74
N ARG A 46 -4.04 1.93 -19.62
CA ARG A 46 -3.26 2.94 -18.91
C ARG A 46 -3.15 2.65 -17.41
N ALA A 47 -4.24 2.24 -16.77
CA ALA A 47 -4.26 1.84 -15.36
C ALA A 47 -3.36 0.63 -15.09
N PHE A 48 -3.30 -0.34 -16.01
CA PHE A 48 -2.38 -1.48 -15.90
C PHE A 48 -0.91 -1.05 -16.01
N LEU A 49 -0.57 -0.17 -16.96
CA LEU A 49 0.79 0.32 -17.11
C LEU A 49 1.22 1.17 -15.90
N ILE A 50 0.36 2.08 -15.42
CA ILE A 50 0.65 2.95 -14.28
C ILE A 50 0.72 2.12 -12.98
N GLY A 51 -0.23 1.20 -12.75
CA GLY A 51 -0.22 0.31 -11.60
C GLY A 51 1.01 -0.59 -11.56
N GLY A 52 1.43 -1.12 -12.72
CA GLY A 52 2.64 -1.92 -12.87
C GLY A 52 3.93 -1.15 -12.57
N VAL A 53 4.08 0.05 -13.15
CA VAL A 53 5.24 0.93 -12.88
C VAL A 53 5.25 1.36 -11.41
N SER A 54 4.10 1.72 -10.85
CA SER A 54 3.98 2.09 -9.43
C SER A 54 4.37 0.94 -8.50
N ASN A 55 3.98 -0.29 -8.82
CA ASN A 55 4.37 -1.47 -8.05
C ASN A 55 5.87 -1.75 -8.15
N LEU A 56 6.45 -1.61 -9.35
CA LEU A 56 7.90 -1.79 -9.54
C LEU A 56 8.71 -0.75 -8.76
N LEU A 57 8.24 0.50 -8.72
CA LEU A 57 8.83 1.56 -7.90
C LEU A 57 8.64 1.30 -6.39
N ALA A 58 7.49 0.75 -5.97
CA ALA A 58 7.22 0.37 -4.59
C ALA A 58 8.05 -0.84 -4.12
N LEU A 59 8.46 -1.73 -5.04
CA LEU A 59 9.42 -2.80 -4.81
C LEU A 59 10.82 -2.25 -4.48
N ASN A 60 11.23 -1.17 -5.14
CA ASN A 60 12.57 -0.59 -4.97
C ASN A 60 12.61 0.49 -3.86
N SER A 61 11.47 1.08 -3.51
CA SER A 61 11.30 2.03 -2.41
C SER A 61 10.47 1.38 -1.29
N ASN A 62 11.14 0.68 -0.37
CA ASN A 62 10.58 0.04 0.82
C ASN A 62 9.59 0.95 1.60
N GLY A 63 8.32 0.95 1.20
CA GLY A 63 7.24 1.69 1.87
C GLY A 63 6.46 2.71 1.04
N LYS A 64 6.62 2.77 -0.29
CA LYS A 64 5.83 3.66 -1.18
C LYS A 64 4.75 2.93 -2.00
N ALA A 65 3.97 2.06 -1.37
CA ALA A 65 2.77 1.48 -2.00
C ALA A 65 1.54 2.39 -1.79
N SER A 66 0.52 2.27 -2.64
CA SER A 66 -0.76 3.00 -2.47
C SER A 66 -1.41 2.66 -1.13
N SER A 67 -1.32 1.39 -0.74
CA SER A 67 -1.80 0.84 0.53
C SER A 67 -0.77 -0.13 1.11
N ILE A 68 -0.71 -0.18 2.45
CA ILE A 68 0.24 -0.99 3.22
C ILE A 68 -0.51 -1.71 4.33
N ILE A 69 -0.27 -3.00 4.47
CA ILE A 69 -0.74 -3.84 5.58
C ILE A 69 0.29 -3.77 6.71
N TYR A 70 -0.18 -3.43 7.91
CA TYR A 70 0.60 -3.42 9.14
C TYR A 70 0.33 -4.71 9.93
N GLU A 71 1.35 -5.55 10.07
CA GLU A 71 1.28 -6.72 10.96
C GLU A 71 1.76 -6.30 12.36
N ILE A 72 0.86 -6.34 13.35
CA ILE A 72 1.11 -5.87 14.71
C ILE A 72 1.11 -7.07 15.67
N LYS A 73 2.07 -7.12 16.59
CA LYS A 73 2.16 -8.14 17.64
C LYS A 73 2.20 -7.49 19.01
N LYS A 74 1.54 -8.10 20.00
CA LYS A 74 1.63 -7.68 21.40
C LYS A 74 3.01 -8.04 21.94
N VAL A 75 3.66 -7.11 22.64
CA VAL A 75 4.87 -7.43 23.41
C VAL A 75 4.42 -8.31 24.57
N LYS A 76 4.97 -9.53 24.68
CA LYS A 76 4.83 -10.30 25.91
C LYS A 76 5.72 -9.64 26.96
N GLU A 77 5.12 -9.25 28.07
CA GLU A 77 5.86 -9.01 29.31
C GLU A 77 6.17 -10.39 29.89
N ASP A 78 7.46 -10.71 30.00
CA ASP A 78 7.96 -11.88 30.74
C ASP A 78 7.98 -11.57 32.25
#